data_AF-A0A7K1BRM0-F1
#
_entry.id   AF-A0A7K1BRM0-F1
#
_cell.length_a   1.000
_cell.length_b   1.000
_cell.length_c   1.000
_cell.angle_alpha   90.00
_cell.angle_beta   90.00
_cell.angle_gamma   90.00
#
_symmetry.space_group_name_H-M   'P 1'
#
loop_
_entity.id
_entity.type
_entity.pdbx_description
1 polymer ?
#
loop_
_entity_poly.entity_id
_entity_poly.type
_entity_poly.pdbx_seq_one_letter_code
_entity_poly.pdbx_strand_id
1 'polypeptide(L)'
;MIFALLNFFLLLFVIANALTMPKLSRNLSSNHSIALHIPMRNESENVIELVEMLKTQSYPNAHHFYILDDNSTDDTYSLLS
;
A
#
# COMPACT_ATOMS: atom_id res chain seq x y z
N MET A 1 18.69 -35.03 -37.60
CA MET A 1 17.25 -35.13 -37.25
C MET A 1 16.97 -34.86 -35.78
N ILE A 2 17.66 -35.52 -34.83
CA ILE A 2 17.38 -35.36 -33.38
C ILE A 2 17.48 -33.90 -32.89
N PHE A 3 18.50 -33.16 -33.32
CA PHE A 3 18.66 -31.74 -32.97
C PHE A 3 17.56 -30.85 -33.56
N ALA A 4 17.07 -31.15 -34.76
CA ALA A 4 15.98 -30.39 -35.38
C ALA A 4 14.66 -30.61 -34.63
N LEU A 5 14.37 -31.85 -34.24
CA LEU A 5 13.21 -32.19 -33.40
C LEU A 5 13.29 -31.53 -32.02
N LEU A 6 14.46 -31.55 -31.39
CA LEU A 6 14.66 -30.88 -30.10
C LEU A 6 14.46 -29.36 -30.19
N ASN A 7 15.02 -28.71 -31.22
CA ASN A 7 14.83 -27.28 -31.44
C ASN A 7 13.37 -26.93 -31.74
N PHE A 8 12.68 -27.76 -32.52
CA PHE A 8 11.25 -27.58 -32.80
C PHE A 8 10.40 -27.70 -31.54
N PHE A 9 10.69 -28.69 -30.68
CA PHE A 9 10.02 -28.84 -29.39
C PHE A 9 10.27 -27.64 -28.48
N LEU A 10 11.51 -27.17 -28.36
CA LEU A 10 11.85 -25.98 -27.57
C LEU A 10 11.15 -24.72 -28.10
N LEU A 11 11.04 -24.57 -29.42
CA LEU A 11 10.31 -23.47 -30.04
C LEU A 11 8.82 -23.49 -29.65
N LEU A 12 8.17 -24.65 -29.76
CA LEU A 12 6.77 -24.82 -29.35
C LEU A 12 6.60 -24.54 -27.85
N PHE A 13 7.53 -24.98 -27.02
CA PHE A 13 7.53 -24.72 -25.59
C PHE A 13 7.63 -23.23 -25.26
N VAL A 14 8.49 -22.49 -25.95
CA VAL A 14 8.61 -21.03 -25.79
C VAL A 14 7.32 -20.31 -26.22
N ILE A 15 6.73 -20.71 -27.35
CA ILE A 15 5.47 -20.13 -27.84
C ILE A 15 4.33 -20.40 -26.86
N ALA A 16 4.21 -21.65 -26.37
CA ALA A 16 3.21 -22.01 -25.38
C ALA A 16 3.37 -21.17 -24.11
N ASN A 17 4.59 -21.07 -23.57
CA ASN A 17 4.86 -20.24 -22.40
C ASN A 17 4.49 -18.76 -22.63
N ALA A 18 4.85 -18.20 -23.79
CA ALA A 18 4.54 -16.80 -24.09
C ALA A 18 3.02 -16.54 -24.17
N LEU A 19 2.24 -17.49 -24.69
CA LEU A 19 0.78 -17.40 -24.77
C LEU A 19 0.09 -17.62 -23.42
N THR A 20 0.65 -18.49 -22.57
CA THR A 20 0.08 -18.79 -21.25
C THR A 20 0.60 -17.91 -20.13
N MET A 21 1.63 -17.10 -20.37
CA MET A 21 2.22 -16.25 -19.35
C MET A 21 1.14 -15.27 -18.86
N PRO A 22 0.82 -15.27 -17.55
CA PRO A 22 -0.16 -14.33 -17.02
C PRO A 22 0.34 -12.92 -17.30
N LYS A 23 -0.47 -12.14 -18.01
CA LYS A 23 -0.18 -10.72 -18.20
C LYS A 23 -0.23 -10.07 -16.83
N LEU A 24 0.78 -9.28 -16.51
CA LEU A 24 0.77 -8.47 -15.30
C LEU A 24 -0.43 -7.53 -15.42
N SER A 25 -1.50 -7.84 -14.70
CA SER A 25 -2.67 -6.97 -14.60
C SER A 25 -2.18 -5.68 -13.98
N ARG A 26 -2.06 -4.64 -14.81
CA ARG A 26 -1.82 -3.29 -14.30
C ARG A 26 -3.15 -2.84 -13.72
N ASN A 27 -3.41 -3.27 -12.49
CA ASN A 27 -4.55 -2.84 -11.73
C ASN A 27 -4.31 -1.37 -11.34
N LEU A 28 -4.49 -0.45 -12.30
CA LEU A 28 -4.66 0.98 -12.01
C LEU A 28 -6.05 1.20 -11.39
N SER A 29 -6.47 0.37 -10.43
CA SER A 29 -7.56 0.78 -9.56
C SER A 29 -7.04 1.99 -8.80
N SER A 30 -7.43 3.17 -9.26
CA SER A 30 -7.06 4.47 -8.70
C SER A 30 -7.47 4.61 -7.23
N ASN A 31 -8.33 3.72 -6.73
CA ASN A 31 -8.84 3.70 -5.36
C ASN A 31 -7.96 2.84 -4.43
N HIS A 32 -6.65 3.09 -4.38
CA HIS A 32 -5.83 2.53 -3.32
C HIS A 32 -6.14 3.30 -2.03
N SER A 33 -6.87 2.68 -1.11
CA SER A 33 -7.04 3.22 0.24
C SER A 33 -5.71 3.13 0.98
N ILE A 34 -5.33 4.22 1.65
CA ILE A 34 -4.10 4.30 2.43
C ILE A 34 -4.50 4.32 3.90
N ALA A 35 -3.99 3.35 4.65
CA ALA A 35 -4.07 3.35 6.11
C ALA A 35 -2.77 3.93 6.67
N LEU A 36 -2.87 5.03 7.41
CA LEU A 36 -1.74 5.66 8.10
C LEU A 36 -1.82 5.33 9.58
N HIS A 37 -0.79 4.67 10.09
CA HIS A 37 -0.65 4.33 11.51
C HIS A 37 0.36 5.27 12.14
N ILE A 38 -0.07 6.03 13.14
CA ILE A 38 0.74 7.05 13.80
C ILE A 38 0.87 6.68 15.27
N PRO A 39 2.00 6.10 15.70
CA PRO A 39 2.28 5.97 17.13
C PRO A 39 2.58 7.35 17.72
N MET A 40 1.90 7.68 18.80
CA MET A 40 2.09 8.92 19.57
C MET A 40 2.46 8.59 21.00
N ARG A 41 3.47 9.27 21.52
CA ARG A 41 3.86 9.20 22.92
C ARG A 41 4.24 10.58 23.41
N ASN A 42 3.48 11.10 24.36
CA ASN A 42 3.73 12.41 24.97
C ASN A 42 3.78 13.56 23.94
N GLU A 43 2.79 13.62 23.05
CA GLU A 43 2.69 14.58 21.94
C GLU A 43 1.56 15.60 22.15
N SER A 44 1.21 15.90 23.41
CA SER A 44 0.09 16.81 23.74
C SER A 44 0.20 18.21 23.12
N GLU A 45 1.41 18.71 22.89
CA GLU A 45 1.63 20.00 22.22
C GLU A 45 1.40 19.96 20.70
N ASN A 46 1.59 18.80 20.07
CA ASN A 46 1.60 18.65 18.61
C ASN A 46 0.35 17.97 18.05
N VAL A 47 -0.38 17.22 18.90
CA VAL A 47 -1.48 16.35 18.48
C VAL A 47 -2.63 17.11 17.81
N ILE A 48 -2.93 18.32 18.29
CA ILE A 48 -4.02 19.16 17.75
C ILE A 48 -3.66 19.63 16.33
N GLU A 49 -2.48 20.24 16.16
CA GLU A 49 -2.01 20.74 14.87
C GLU A 49 -1.91 19.59 13.85
N LEU A 50 -1.38 18.44 14.28
CA LEU A 50 -1.28 17.26 13.44
C LEU A 50 -2.66 16.76 12.96
N VAL A 51 -3.66 16.68 13.84
CA VAL A 51 -5.01 16.25 13.45
C VAL A 51 -5.65 17.25 12.49
N GLU A 52 -5.46 18.55 12.68
CA GLU A 52 -5.92 19.58 11.75
C GLU A 52 -5.26 19.44 10.38
N MET A 53 -3.94 19.25 10.34
CA MET A 53 -3.19 19.01 9.10
C MET A 53 -3.64 17.74 8.38
N LEU A 54 -3.94 16.66 9.10
CA LEU A 54 -4.43 15.41 8.50
C LEU A 54 -5.84 15.58 7.92
N LYS A 55 -6.71 16.34 8.58
CA LYS A 55 -8.07 16.66 8.08
C LYS A 55 -8.06 17.50 6.81
N THR A 56 -7.03 18.32 6.60
CA THR A 56 -6.92 19.20 5.42
C THR A 56 -6.32 18.51 4.19
N GLN A 57 -5.84 17.26 4.30
CA GLN A 57 -5.27 16.53 3.18
C GLN A 57 -6.33 16.25 2.11
N SER A 58 -6.17 16.88 0.94
CA SER A 58 -7.02 16.67 -0.24
C SER A 58 -6.44 15.57 -1.12
N TYR A 59 -6.43 14.35 -0.58
CA TYR A 59 -5.95 13.20 -1.31
C TYR A 59 -7.17 12.34 -1.71
N PRO A 60 -7.32 11.96 -2.99
CA PRO A 60 -8.61 11.53 -3.55
C PRO A 60 -9.11 10.15 -3.08
N ASN A 61 -8.34 9.45 -2.24
CA ASN A 61 -8.67 8.09 -1.80
C ASN A 61 -9.17 8.08 -0.35
N ALA A 62 -9.88 7.02 0.03
CA ALA A 62 -10.27 6.83 1.43
C ALA A 62 -9.02 6.65 2.31
N HIS A 63 -8.80 7.57 3.23
CA HIS A 63 -7.74 7.49 4.24
C HIS A 63 -8.30 6.97 5.55
N HIS A 64 -7.65 5.96 6.12
CA HIS A 64 -7.87 5.56 7.50
C HIS A 64 -6.67 6.02 8.33
N PHE A 65 -6.90 6.95 9.25
CA PHE A 65 -5.90 7.40 10.20
C PHE A 65 -6.10 6.63 11.51
N TYR A 66 -5.09 5.86 11.90
CA TYR A 66 -5.04 5.15 13.17
C TYR A 66 -4.00 5.83 14.06
N ILE A 67 -4.47 6.57 15.04
CA ILE A 67 -3.62 7.15 16.07
C ILE A 67 -3.49 6.10 17.18
N LEU A 68 -2.25 5.69 17.44
CA LEU A 68 -1.91 4.65 18.40
C LEU A 68 -1.26 5.31 19.60
N ASP A 69 -1.90 5.26 20.76
CA ASP A 69 -1.28 5.71 22.00
C ASP A 69 -0.20 4.71 22.44
N ASP A 70 1.05 5.15 22.44
CA ASP A 70 2.22 4.38 22.90
C ASP A 70 2.52 4.70 24.38
N ASN A 71 1.51 4.47 25.22
CA ASN A 71 1.55 4.64 26.67
C ASN A 71 2.00 6.06 27.08
N SER A 72 1.29 7.06 26.57
CA SER A 72 1.50 8.45 26.96
C SER A 72 1.15 8.67 28.42
N THR A 73 1.92 9.53 29.08
CA THR A 73 1.71 9.93 30.49
C THR A 73 1.16 11.35 30.61
N ASP A 74 0.95 12.03 29.49
CA ASP A 74 0.42 13.38 29.38
C ASP A 74 -1.01 13.38 28.81
N ASP A 75 -1.52 14.57 28.51
CA ASP A 75 -2.88 14.75 28.03
C ASP A 75 -3.08 14.40 26.54
N THR A 76 -2.10 13.75 25.88
CA THR A 76 -2.18 13.39 24.44
C THR A 76 -3.49 12.68 24.11
N TYR A 77 -3.89 11.70 24.92
CA TYR A 77 -5.13 10.96 24.71
C TYR A 77 -6.38 11.81 24.96
N SER A 78 -6.35 12.69 25.96
CA SER A 78 -7.48 13.58 26.29
C SER A 78 -7.74 14.62 25.20
N LEU A 79 -6.73 14.97 24.41
CA LEU A 79 -6.85 15.92 23.30
C LEU A 79 -7.38 15.27 22.00
N LEU A 80 -7.46 13.93 21.96
CA LEU A 80 -7.93 13.15 20.82
C LEU A 80 -9.42 12.74 20.90
N SER A 81 -10.08 12.94 22.05
CA SER A 81 -11.50 12.64 22.28
C SER A 81 -12.45 13.73 21.78
#